data_AF-T1AEP5-F1
#
_entry.id   AF-T1AEP5-F1
#
_cell.length_a   1.000
_cell.length_b   1.000
_cell.length_c   1.000
_cell.angle_alpha   90.00
_cell.angle_beta   90.00
_cell.angle_gamma   90.00
#
_symmetry.space_group_name_H-M   'P 1'
#
loop_
_entity.id
_entity.type
_entity.pdbx_description
1 polymer ?
#
loop_
_entity_poly.entity_id
_entity_poly.type
_entity_poly.pdbx_seq_one_letter_code
_entity_poly.pdbx_strand_id
1 'polypeptide(L)'
;MRHQCIVRTAAQDGDAWPFAVGGKAALINVAGCFRASSAAAANEAAVPGLGIGNAPFWQVRTVFDQDRIELVLTDFEPPPIPLHALSAAMRIVPAKTKLFVDLL
;
A
#
# COMPACT_ATOMS: atom_id res chain seq x y z
N MET A 1 0.15 -16.84 18.65
CA MET A 1 1.15 -15.76 18.52
C MET A 1 0.45 -14.53 17.98
N ARG A 2 0.73 -13.33 18.51
CA ARG A 2 0.24 -12.05 17.99
C ARG A 2 1.43 -11.34 17.34
N HIS A 3 1.31 -11.01 16.05
CA HIS A 3 2.32 -10.20 15.37
C HIS A 3 2.21 -8.74 15.83
N GLN A 4 3.32 -8.00 15.83
CA GLN A 4 3.30 -6.54 15.95
C GLN A 4 3.04 -5.96 14.56
N CYS A 5 1.85 -5.39 14.37
CA CYS A 5 1.48 -4.75 13.11
C CYS A 5 1.55 -3.23 13.21
N ILE A 6 2.10 -2.61 12.17
CA ILE A 6 2.12 -1.16 11.99
C ILE A 6 0.76 -0.75 11.42
N VAL A 7 -0.07 -0.10 12.23
CA VAL A 7 -1.44 0.25 11.84
C VAL A 7 -1.47 1.62 11.16
N ARG A 8 -1.95 1.65 9.92
CA ARG A 8 -2.19 2.89 9.19
C ARG A 8 -3.62 3.40 9.43
N THR A 9 -3.78 4.36 10.33
CA THR A 9 -5.11 4.79 10.81
C THR A 9 -5.94 5.57 9.79
N ALA A 10 -5.32 6.13 8.76
CA ALA A 10 -6.01 6.82 7.67
C ALA A 10 -6.39 5.91 6.49
N ALA A 11 -6.09 4.61 6.56
CA ALA A 11 -6.55 3.65 5.57
C ALA A 11 -8.07 3.45 5.69
N GLN A 12 -8.74 3.16 4.57
CA GLN A 12 -10.19 2.96 4.52
C GLN A 12 -10.67 1.92 5.55
N ASP A 13 -9.92 0.82 5.67
CA ASP A 13 -10.24 -0.29 6.56
C ASP A 13 -9.49 -0.23 7.92
N GLY A 14 -8.74 0.85 8.17
CA GLY A 14 -8.05 1.08 9.45
C GLY A 14 -7.11 -0.06 9.87
N ASP A 15 -7.48 -0.80 10.91
CA ASP A 15 -6.77 -1.99 11.41
C ASP A 15 -7.30 -3.33 10.88
N ALA A 16 -8.21 -3.32 9.90
CA ALA A 16 -8.61 -4.50 9.14
C ALA A 16 -7.81 -4.55 7.82
N TRP A 17 -6.96 -5.56 7.67
CA TRP A 17 -6.14 -5.72 6.47
C TRP A 17 -6.80 -6.66 5.45
N PRO A 18 -6.84 -6.29 4.16
CA PRO A 18 -7.35 -7.15 3.09
C PRO A 18 -6.35 -8.27 2.73
N PHE A 19 -6.87 -9.48 2.60
CA PHE A 19 -6.16 -10.68 2.14
C PHE A 19 -7.05 -11.52 1.21
N ALA A 20 -6.44 -12.37 0.39
CA ALA A 20 -7.11 -13.44 -0.33
C ALA A 20 -6.79 -14.80 0.33
N VAL A 21 -7.77 -15.41 1.00
CA VAL A 21 -7.60 -16.72 1.68
C VAL A 21 -8.39 -17.76 0.91
N GLY A 22 -7.68 -18.72 0.28
CA GLY A 22 -8.31 -19.73 -0.56
C GLY A 22 -9.11 -19.12 -1.73
N GLY A 23 -8.60 -18.04 -2.32
CA GLY A 23 -9.23 -17.33 -3.42
C GLY A 23 -10.42 -16.44 -3.03
N LYS A 24 -10.71 -16.27 -1.73
CA LYS A 24 -11.80 -15.42 -1.23
C LYS A 24 -11.24 -14.21 -0.50
N ALA A 25 -11.83 -13.05 -0.74
CA ALA A 25 -11.51 -11.83 -0.01
C ALA A 25 -11.84 -12.00 1.48
N ALA A 26 -10.89 -11.62 2.33
CA ALA A 26 -11.01 -11.63 3.78
C ALA A 26 -10.42 -10.34 4.34
N LEU A 27 -11.09 -9.77 5.34
CA LEU A 27 -10.58 -8.68 6.15
C LEU A 27 -10.14 -9.25 7.50
N ILE A 28 -8.87 -9.06 7.85
CA ILE A 28 -8.27 -9.60 9.06
C ILE A 28 -7.89 -8.45 9.99
N ASN A 29 -8.48 -8.42 11.18
CA ASN A 29 -8.14 -7.42 12.18
C ASN A 29 -6.73 -7.67 12.72
N VAL A 30 -5.89 -6.65 12.63
CA VAL A 30 -4.53 -6.64 13.17
C VAL A 30 -4.43 -5.75 14.39
N ALA A 31 -3.35 -5.92 15.15
CA ALA A 31 -3.05 -5.06 16.29
C ALA A 31 -1.55 -4.83 16.39
N GLY A 32 -1.18 -3.66 16.91
CA GLY A 32 0.20 -3.34 17.25
C GLY A 32 0.30 -1.99 17.94
N CYS A 33 1.46 -1.74 18.54
CA CYS A 33 1.72 -0.55 19.35
C CYS A 33 1.99 0.71 18.52
N PHE A 34 2.45 0.55 17.28
CA PHE A 34 2.74 1.68 16.39
C PHE A 34 1.55 1.97 15.47
N ARG A 35 1.04 3.20 15.54
CA ARG A 35 -0.09 3.67 14.75
C ARG A 35 0.24 5.02 14.12
N ALA A 36 0.03 5.16 12.81
CA ALA A 36 0.30 6.39 12.09
C ALA A 36 -0.79 6.67 11.04
N SER A 37 -1.17 7.93 10.86
CA SER A 37 -2.07 8.33 9.78
C SER A 37 -1.32 8.54 8.45
N SER A 38 -0.02 8.82 8.50
CA SER A 38 0.84 8.99 7.33
C SER A 38 1.29 7.64 6.77
N ALA A 39 1.12 7.46 5.46
CA ALA A 39 1.65 6.31 4.73
C ALA A 39 3.17 6.20 4.87
N ALA A 40 3.87 7.32 4.69
CA ALA A 40 5.33 7.35 4.74
C ALA A 40 5.84 6.97 6.14
N ALA A 41 5.22 7.50 7.20
CA ALA A 41 5.60 7.15 8.57
C ALA A 41 5.33 5.68 8.90
N ALA A 42 4.21 5.12 8.41
CA ALA A 42 3.90 3.71 8.57
C ALA A 42 4.92 2.81 7.85
N ASN A 43 5.30 3.15 6.62
CA ASN A 43 6.25 2.37 5.82
C ASN A 43 7.67 2.44 6.38
N GLU A 44 8.14 3.64 6.76
CA GLU A 44 9.47 3.83 7.35
C GLU A 44 9.63 3.11 8.68
N ALA A 45 8.55 2.93 9.45
CA ALA A 45 8.58 2.18 10.70
C ALA A 45 8.89 0.68 10.49
N ALA A 46 8.59 0.10 9.32
CA ALA A 46 8.90 -1.31 9.05
C ALA A 46 10.42 -1.54 8.96
N VAL A 47 11.17 -0.54 8.49
CA VAL A 47 12.60 -0.65 8.20
C VAL A 47 13.47 -0.92 9.44
N PRO A 48 13.31 -0.23 10.59
CA PRO A 48 13.99 -0.60 11.83
C PRO A 48 13.40 -1.83 12.52
N GLY A 49 12.44 -2.54 11.91
CA GLY A 49 11.85 -3.75 12.46
C GLY A 49 10.78 -3.52 13.54
N LEU A 50 10.08 -2.38 13.55
CA LEU A 50 8.99 -2.15 14.53
C LEU A 50 7.82 -3.12 14.36
N GLY A 51 7.66 -3.72 13.18
CA GLY A 51 6.60 -4.69 12.92
C GLY A 51 6.35 -4.92 11.44
N ILE A 52 5.27 -5.65 11.17
CA ILE A 52 4.77 -5.92 9.82
C ILE A 52 3.91 -4.74 9.40
N GLY A 53 4.05 -4.26 8.16
CA GLY A 53 3.19 -3.24 7.56
C GLY A 53 2.38 -3.81 6.39
N ASN A 54 1.26 -3.17 6.08
CA ASN A 54 0.51 -3.42 4.85
C ASN A 54 0.51 -2.15 4.00
N ALA A 55 1.12 -2.23 2.82
CA ALA A 55 1.27 -1.11 1.91
C ALA A 55 1.24 -1.61 0.46
N PRO A 56 0.70 -0.81 -0.49
CA PRO A 56 0.93 -1.05 -1.89
C PRO A 56 2.42 -1.13 -2.21
N PHE A 57 2.84 -2.12 -3.00
CA PHE A 57 4.26 -2.41 -3.26
C PHE A 57 5.05 -1.18 -3.77
N TRP A 58 4.44 -0.36 -4.62
CA TRP A 58 5.08 0.85 -5.15
C TRP A 58 5.49 1.87 -4.07
N GLN A 59 4.88 1.85 -2.88
CA GLN A 59 5.23 2.74 -1.78
C GLN A 59 6.48 2.29 -1.02
N VAL A 60 6.85 1.01 -1.13
CA VAL A 60 7.95 0.40 -0.38
C VAL A 60 9.03 -0.18 -1.29
N ARG A 61 8.84 -0.11 -2.61
CA ARG A 61 9.76 -0.64 -3.61
C ARG A 61 11.20 -0.21 -3.38
N THR A 62 11.45 1.08 -3.13
CA THR A 62 12.82 1.59 -2.91
C THR A 62 13.52 0.93 -1.72
N VAL A 63 12.81 0.71 -0.59
CA VAL A 63 13.42 0.09 0.60
C VAL A 63 13.49 -1.43 0.48
N PHE A 64 12.60 -2.04 -0.29
CA PHE A 64 12.69 -3.45 -0.68
C PHE A 64 13.88 -3.71 -1.59
N ASP A 65 14.08 -2.91 -2.65
CA ASP A 65 15.20 -3.00 -3.58
C ASP A 65 16.57 -2.76 -2.89
N GLN A 66 16.56 -2.19 -1.67
CA GLN A 66 17.73 -1.99 -0.81
C GLN A 66 17.94 -3.11 0.21
N ASP A 67 17.17 -4.20 0.14
CA ASP A 67 17.17 -5.32 1.11
C ASP A 67 16.92 -4.89 2.57
N ARG A 68 16.19 -3.77 2.78
CA ARG A 68 15.89 -3.25 4.12
C ARG A 68 14.58 -3.79 4.70
N ILE A 69 13.76 -4.41 3.87
CA ILE A 69 12.51 -5.09 4.24
C ILE A 69 12.35 -6.33 3.36
N GLU A 70 11.49 -7.26 3.79
CA GLU A 70 11.09 -8.42 2.99
C GLU A 70 9.57 -8.46 2.82
N LEU A 71 9.12 -9.11 1.74
CA LEU A 71 7.69 -9.37 1.53
C LEU A 71 7.29 -10.65 2.29
N VAL A 72 6.19 -10.57 3.01
CA VAL A 72 5.59 -11.70 3.73
C VAL A 72 4.15 -11.87 3.32
N LEU A 73 3.61 -13.08 3.50
CA LEU A 73 2.21 -13.40 3.18
C LEU A 73 1.85 -13.18 1.70
N THR A 74 2.82 -13.32 0.78
CA THR A 74 2.62 -13.14 -0.67
C THR A 74 1.56 -14.09 -1.26
N ASP A 75 1.38 -15.26 -0.65
CA ASP A 75 0.33 -16.23 -1.05
C ASP A 75 -1.10 -15.76 -0.73
N PHE A 76 -1.22 -14.67 0.06
CA PHE A 76 -2.49 -14.12 0.51
C PHE A 76 -2.75 -12.72 -0.06
N GLU A 77 -2.03 -12.31 -1.11
CA GLU A 77 -2.21 -10.99 -1.71
C GLU A 77 -3.64 -10.79 -2.22
N PRO A 78 -4.29 -9.66 -1.89
CA PRO A 78 -5.56 -9.31 -2.51
C PRO A 78 -5.36 -9.02 -4.01
N PRO A 79 -6.45 -8.98 -4.80
CA PRO A 79 -6.38 -8.55 -6.19
C PRO A 79 -5.66 -7.19 -6.34
N PRO A 80 -4.86 -6.99 -7.40
CA PRO A 80 -4.15 -5.73 -7.61
C PRO A 80 -5.08 -4.52 -7.60
N ILE A 81 -4.64 -3.46 -6.92
CA ILE A 81 -5.38 -2.20 -6.85
C ILE A 81 -5.20 -1.47 -8.20
N PRO A 82 -6.28 -1.16 -8.93
CA PRO A 82 -6.16 -0.45 -10.20
C PRO A 82 -5.71 1.00 -9.97
N LEU A 83 -4.72 1.44 -10.76
CA LEU A 83 -4.23 2.82 -10.77
C LEU A 83 -4.73 3.51 -12.03
N HIS A 84 -5.41 4.65 -11.87
CA HIS A 84 -5.99 5.39 -12.98
C HIS A 84 -5.41 6.80 -13.04
N ALA A 85 -5.02 7.25 -14.24
CA ALA A 85 -4.74 8.65 -14.52
C ALA A 85 -6.03 9.37 -14.92
N LEU A 86 -6.43 10.40 -14.16
CA LEU A 86 -7.61 11.20 -14.45
C LEU A 86 -7.20 12.58 -14.96
N SER A 87 -7.77 12.98 -16.09
CA SER A 87 -7.62 14.34 -16.65
C SER A 87 -8.99 15.00 -16.77
N ALA A 88 -9.04 16.32 -16.62
CA ALA A 88 -10.29 17.07 -16.78
C ALA A 88 -10.91 16.80 -18.16
N ALA A 89 -12.21 16.51 -18.19
CA ALA A 89 -12.97 16.38 -19.43
C ALA A 89 -13.05 17.75 -20.12
N MET A 90 -12.12 18.00 -21.05
CA MET A 90 -12.09 19.21 -21.86
C MET A 90 -12.39 18.86 -23.31
N ARG A 91 -13.21 19.69 -23.98
CA ARG A 91 -13.52 19.53 -25.40
C ARG A 91 -12.27 19.58 -26.29
N ILE A 92 -11.22 20.29 -25.83
CA ILE A 92 -9.88 20.28 -26.43
C ILE A 92 -8.87 20.07 -25.29
N VAL A 93 -8.17 18.94 -25.29
CA VAL A 93 -7.09 18.67 -24.34
C VAL A 93 -5.84 19.42 -24.81
N PRO A 94 -5.23 20.30 -23.99
CA PRO A 94 -3.99 20.98 -24.35
C PRO A 94 -2.88 20.00 -24.70
N ALA A 95 -2.08 20.33 -25.74
CA ALA A 95 -0.99 19.46 -26.20
C ALA A 95 0.00 19.07 -25.09
N LYS A 96 0.29 19.98 -24.16
CA LYS A 96 1.15 19.71 -22.98
C LYS A 96 0.56 18.64 -22.06
N THR A 97 -0.76 18.65 -21.84
CA THR A 97 -1.44 17.64 -21.03
C THR A 97 -1.48 16.29 -21.74
N LYS A 98 -1.73 16.30 -23.07
CA LYS A 98 -1.69 15.08 -23.87
C LYS A 98 -0.30 14.43 -23.85
N LEU A 99 0.74 15.22 -24.12
CA LEU A 99 2.13 14.74 -24.07
C LEU A 99 2.52 14.22 -22.69
N PHE A 100 2.04 14.85 -21.61
CA PHE A 100 2.29 14.35 -20.25
C PHE A 100 1.63 12.98 -20.02
N VAL A 101 0.37 12.81 -20.42
CA VAL A 101 -0.33 11.53 -20.32
C VAL A 101 0.31 10.44 -21.19
N ASP A 102 0.76 10.79 -22.39
CA ASP A 102 1.46 9.87 -23.31
C ASP A 102 2.84 9.41 -22.78
N LEU A 103 3.40 10.11 -21.78
CA LEU A 103 4.71 9.82 -21.17
C LEU A 103 4.61 9.10 -19.80
N LEU A 104 3.40 8.81 -19.31
CA LEU A 104 3.16 8.02 -18.09
C LEU A 104 3.33 6.53 -18.35
#